data_AF-A0A947JFT8-F1
#
_entry.id   AF-A0A947JFT8-F1
#
_cell.length_a   1.000
_cell.length_b   1.000
_cell.length_c   1.000
_cell.angle_alpha   90.00
_cell.angle_beta   90.00
_cell.angle_gamma   90.00
#
_symmetry.space_group_name_H-M   'P 1'
#
loop_
_entity.id
_entity.type
_entity.pdbx_description
1 polymer ?
#
loop_
_entity_poly.entity_id
_entity_poly.type
_entity_poly.pdbx_seq_one_letter_code
_entity_poly.pdbx_strand_id
1 'polypeptide(L)'
;MKFSYPYTMQPQDDGGYFVQFVDLEEAFTEGETVEEAAFNAAEVLTGVLSYRIEKGDEIPAPSPAGDMLVATPSASVQAAILLRDARGEKSLSDMARALETSWAAAQRLEDPRHWPTLKQLDRAAKLLGKRLVLALD
;
A
#
# COMPACT_ATOMS: atom_id res chain seq x y z
N MET A 1 -5.17 -7.14 -7.51
CA MET A 1 -4.02 -7.42 -6.63
C MET A 1 -4.36 -6.86 -5.27
N LYS A 2 -4.07 -7.58 -4.19
CA LYS A 2 -4.35 -7.14 -2.81
C LYS A 2 -2.99 -6.94 -2.14
N PHE A 3 -2.71 -5.74 -1.65
CA PHE A 3 -1.44 -5.43 -0.96
C PHE A 3 -1.59 -5.73 0.53
N SER A 4 -1.77 -7.00 0.84
CA SER A 4 -1.83 -7.54 2.22
C SER A 4 -0.53 -8.25 2.54
N TYR A 5 0.27 -7.69 3.44
CA TYR A 5 1.59 -8.22 3.75
C TYR A 5 1.56 -9.10 5.00
N PRO A 6 2.10 -10.32 4.95
CA PRO A 6 2.20 -11.18 6.11
C PRO A 6 3.25 -10.65 7.10
N TYR A 7 2.96 -10.82 8.38
CA TYR A 7 3.88 -10.51 9.46
C TYR A 7 3.83 -11.58 10.56
N THR A 8 4.93 -11.70 11.29
CA THR A 8 4.99 -12.48 12.53
C THR A 8 4.70 -11.58 13.71
N MET A 9 4.00 -12.10 14.72
CA MET A 9 3.81 -11.44 16.01
C MET A 9 4.34 -12.37 17.10
N GLN A 10 5.29 -11.89 17.90
CA GLN A 10 5.98 -12.68 18.92
C GLN A 10 5.88 -12.00 20.28
N PRO A 11 5.41 -12.69 21.34
CA PRO A 11 5.43 -12.14 22.68
C PRO A 11 6.88 -11.85 23.13
N GLN A 12 7.10 -10.75 23.83
CA GLN A 12 8.42 -10.38 24.37
C GLN A 12 8.54 -10.74 25.86
N ASP A 13 9.78 -10.89 26.36
CA ASP A 13 10.08 -11.29 27.73
C ASP A 13 9.63 -10.27 28.78
N ASP A 14 9.57 -8.99 28.42
CA ASP A 14 9.13 -7.86 29.25
C ASP A 14 7.63 -7.54 29.13
N GLY A 15 6.89 -8.29 28.32
CA GLY A 15 5.49 -8.06 28.00
C GLY A 15 5.31 -7.49 26.59
N GLY A 16 4.06 -7.39 26.15
CA GLY A 16 3.76 -6.93 24.79
C GLY A 16 4.18 -7.90 23.69
N TYR A 17 4.15 -7.40 22.45
CA TYR A 17 4.33 -8.18 21.24
C TYR A 17 5.19 -7.41 20.22
N PHE A 18 6.20 -8.07 19.67
CA PHE A 18 6.99 -7.59 18.55
C PHE A 18 6.40 -8.07 17.23
N VAL A 19 6.37 -7.17 16.24
CA VAL A 19 5.85 -7.40 14.89
C VAL A 19 6.97 -7.21 13.88
N GLN A 20 7.12 -8.17 12.96
CA GLN A 20 8.05 -8.11 11.84
C GLN A 20 7.38 -8.57 10.55
N PHE A 21 7.46 -7.77 9.49
CA PHE A 21 6.97 -8.13 8.17
C PHE A 21 7.95 -9.05 7.43
N VAL A 22 7.40 -10.00 6.67
CA VAL A 22 8.18 -10.99 5.90
C VAL A 22 8.89 -10.34 4.70
N ASP A 23 8.21 -9.43 4.01
CA ASP A 23 8.67 -8.86 2.74
C ASP A 23 9.38 -7.50 2.89
N LEU A 24 9.33 -6.91 4.08
CA LEU A 24 9.78 -5.55 4.39
C LEU A 24 10.56 -5.58 5.70
N GLU A 25 11.87 -5.79 5.62
CA GLU A 25 12.74 -5.89 6.80
C GLU A 25 12.69 -4.63 7.67
N GLU A 26 12.58 -3.45 7.04
CA GLU A 26 12.48 -2.17 7.75
C GLU A 26 11.08 -1.89 8.35
N ALA A 27 10.08 -2.74 8.07
CA ALA A 27 8.76 -2.65 8.67
C ALA A 27 8.71 -3.57 9.90
N PHE A 28 8.93 -2.98 11.07
CA PHE A 28 8.77 -3.65 12.37
C PHE A 28 8.20 -2.66 13.38
N THR A 29 7.50 -3.20 14.38
CA THR A 29 6.86 -2.39 15.43
C THR A 29 6.57 -3.26 16.65
N GLU A 30 5.97 -2.68 17.67
CA GLU A 30 5.58 -3.37 18.90
C GLU A 30 4.23 -2.85 19.41
N GLY A 31 3.60 -3.57 20.34
CA GLY A 31 2.40 -3.12 21.05
C GLY A 31 2.18 -3.90 22.33
N GLU A 32 1.51 -3.31 23.31
CA GLU A 32 1.29 -3.91 24.64
C GLU A 32 0.26 -5.05 24.57
N THR A 33 -0.70 -4.95 23.65
CA THR A 33 -1.69 -6.00 23.39
C THR A 33 -1.63 -6.49 21.95
N VAL A 34 -2.27 -7.62 21.67
CA VAL A 34 -2.39 -8.16 20.31
C VAL A 34 -3.08 -7.16 19.38
N GLU A 35 -4.13 -6.48 19.87
CA GLU A 35 -4.89 -5.48 19.12
C GLU A 35 -4.04 -4.25 18.82
N GLU A 36 -3.28 -3.76 19.79
CA GLU A 36 -2.37 -2.62 19.59
C GLU A 36 -1.23 -2.98 18.62
N ALA A 37 -0.62 -4.16 18.78
CA ALA A 37 0.44 -4.62 17.89
C ALA A 37 -0.08 -4.78 16.44
N ALA A 38 -1.30 -5.29 16.26
CA ALA A 38 -1.93 -5.39 14.93
C ALA A 38 -2.28 -4.02 14.34
N PHE A 39 -2.75 -3.07 15.15
CA PHE A 39 -2.98 -1.69 14.72
C PHE A 39 -1.66 -1.02 14.28
N ASN A 40 -0.63 -1.13 15.12
CA ASN A 40 0.70 -0.59 14.83
C ASN A 40 1.32 -1.26 13.59
N ALA A 41 1.06 -2.55 13.34
CA ALA A 41 1.49 -3.24 12.13
C ALA A 41 0.95 -2.57 10.85
N ALA A 42 -0.33 -2.18 10.84
CA ALA A 42 -0.92 -1.47 9.70
C ALA A 42 -0.36 -0.05 9.54
N GLU A 43 -0.09 0.65 10.65
CA GLU A 43 0.50 2.00 10.63
C GLU A 43 1.95 1.97 10.12
N VAL A 44 2.81 1.08 10.63
CA VAL A 44 4.19 0.97 10.17
C VAL A 44 4.26 0.54 8.70
N LEU A 45 3.40 -0.39 8.27
CA LEU A 45 3.28 -0.80 6.87
C LEU A 45 2.90 0.39 5.98
N THR A 46 1.94 1.21 6.43
CA THR A 46 1.52 2.43 5.73
C THR A 46 2.69 3.41 5.60
N GLY A 47 3.43 3.64 6.68
CA GLY A 47 4.59 4.53 6.70
C GLY A 47 5.71 4.06 5.76
N VAL A 48 6.11 2.79 5.86
CA VAL A 48 7.20 2.21 5.06
C VAL A 48 6.86 2.22 3.58
N LEU A 49 5.66 1.79 3.19
CA LEU A 49 5.24 1.80 1.79
C LEU A 49 5.10 3.23 1.24
N SER A 50 4.60 4.17 2.05
CA SER A 50 4.57 5.59 1.66
C SER A 50 5.96 6.12 1.38
N TYR A 51 6.91 5.83 2.27
CA TYR A 51 8.29 6.27 2.13
C TYR A 51 8.95 5.69 0.87
N ARG A 52 8.81 4.38 0.63
CA ARG A 52 9.30 3.75 -0.61
C ARG A 52 8.69 4.37 -1.86
N ILE A 53 7.38 4.69 -1.85
CA ILE A 53 6.75 5.38 -2.98
C ILE A 53 7.40 6.75 -3.21
N GLU A 54 7.57 7.55 -2.16
CA GLU A 54 8.18 8.89 -2.24
C GLU A 54 9.63 8.85 -2.74
N LYS A 55 10.39 7.81 -2.38
CA LYS A 55 11.77 7.60 -2.84
C LYS A 55 11.87 7.00 -4.24
N GLY A 56 10.76 6.52 -4.79
CA GLY A 56 10.77 5.82 -6.07
C GLY A 56 11.33 4.40 -5.95
N ASP A 57 11.45 3.86 -4.75
CA ASP A 57 11.95 2.51 -4.48
C ASP A 57 10.97 1.46 -4.99
N GLU A 58 11.46 0.23 -5.12
CA GLU A 58 10.64 -0.94 -5.43
C GLU A 58 9.69 -1.27 -4.27
N ILE A 59 8.44 -1.58 -4.61
CA ILE A 59 7.44 -2.10 -3.68
C ILE A 59 7.36 -3.61 -3.90
N PRO A 60 7.85 -4.45 -2.96
CA PRO A 60 7.81 -5.89 -3.13
C PRO A 60 6.36 -6.38 -3.21
N ALA A 61 6.10 -7.42 -3.99
CA ALA A 61 4.81 -8.09 -3.93
C ALA A 61 4.67 -8.83 -2.59
N PRO A 62 3.48 -8.84 -1.95
CA PRO A 62 3.31 -9.57 -0.70
C PRO A 62 3.51 -11.08 -0.88
N SER A 63 4.23 -11.69 0.06
CA SER A 63 4.38 -13.15 0.12
C SER A 63 3.05 -13.84 0.43
N PRO A 64 2.86 -15.11 0.02
CA PRO A 64 1.71 -15.90 0.42
C PRO A 64 1.61 -16.00 1.95
N ALA A 65 0.49 -15.55 2.52
CA ALA A 65 0.32 -15.50 3.98
C ALA A 65 0.14 -16.88 4.63
N GLY A 66 -0.50 -17.84 3.95
CA GLY A 66 -0.92 -19.09 4.61
C GLY A 66 -1.79 -18.79 5.82
N ASP A 67 -1.38 -19.27 7.00
CA ASP A 67 -2.03 -19.03 8.28
C ASP A 67 -1.44 -17.83 9.06
N MET A 68 -0.54 -17.05 8.46
CA MET A 68 0.07 -15.88 9.09
C MET A 68 -0.93 -14.72 9.22
N LEU A 69 -0.66 -13.86 10.20
CA LEU A 69 -1.33 -12.57 10.30
C LEU A 69 -0.95 -11.68 9.12
N VAL A 70 -1.89 -10.87 8.66
CA VAL A 70 -1.70 -9.95 7.54
C VAL A 70 -2.12 -8.54 7.92
N ALA A 71 -1.41 -7.54 7.42
CA ALA A 71 -1.83 -6.15 7.49
C ALA A 71 -1.99 -5.58 6.08
N THR A 72 -2.91 -4.63 5.94
CA THR A 72 -3.07 -3.81 4.74
C THR A 72 -2.73 -2.36 5.07
N PRO A 73 -2.03 -1.63 4.19
CA PRO A 73 -1.76 -0.22 4.43
C PRO A 73 -3.05 0.60 4.28
N SER A 74 -2.99 1.89 4.59
CA SER A 74 -4.12 2.80 4.42
C SER A 74 -4.66 2.81 2.97
N ALA A 75 -5.94 3.15 2.81
CA ALA A 75 -6.60 3.13 1.51
C ALA A 75 -5.93 4.06 0.47
N SER A 76 -5.36 5.20 0.90
CA SER A 76 -4.62 6.11 0.00
C SER A 76 -3.34 5.47 -0.51
N VAL A 77 -2.59 4.79 0.35
CA VAL A 77 -1.37 4.05 -0.03
C VAL A 77 -1.72 2.89 -0.95
N GLN A 78 -2.76 2.11 -0.62
CA GLN A 78 -3.24 1.03 -1.50
C GLN A 78 -3.58 1.56 -2.90
N ALA A 79 -4.29 2.69 -2.99
CA ALA A 79 -4.63 3.32 -4.25
C ALA A 79 -3.38 3.74 -5.05
N ALA A 80 -2.42 4.39 -4.40
CA ALA A 80 -1.18 4.83 -5.02
C ALA A 80 -0.37 3.65 -5.58
N ILE A 81 -0.20 2.57 -4.79
CA ILE A 81 0.51 1.37 -5.23
C ILE A 81 -0.23 0.70 -6.39
N LEU A 82 -1.55 0.53 -6.31
CA LEU A 82 -2.35 -0.10 -7.36
C LEU A 82 -2.24 0.65 -8.69
N LEU A 83 -2.26 1.98 -8.67
CA LEU A 83 -2.12 2.77 -9.89
C LEU A 83 -0.70 2.74 -10.44
N ARG A 84 0.32 2.82 -9.58
CA ARG A 84 1.73 2.71 -9.99
C ARG A 84 2.03 1.34 -10.61
N ASP A 85 1.58 0.25 -9.98
CA ASP A 85 1.70 -1.12 -10.50
C ASP A 85 0.95 -1.28 -11.83
N ALA A 86 -0.30 -0.81 -11.91
CA ALA A 86 -1.09 -0.90 -13.14
C ALA A 86 -0.55 -0.02 -14.28
N ARG A 87 0.16 1.07 -13.97
CA ARG A 87 0.84 1.91 -14.94
C ARG A 87 2.04 1.18 -15.56
N GLY A 88 2.78 0.41 -14.75
CA GLY A 88 4.00 -0.28 -15.17
C GLY A 88 4.98 0.68 -15.84
N GLU A 89 5.49 0.30 -17.01
CA GLU A 89 6.47 1.07 -17.79
C GLU A 89 5.90 2.34 -18.46
N LYS A 90 4.58 2.56 -18.44
CA LYS A 90 3.98 3.76 -19.08
C LYS A 90 4.43 5.01 -18.32
N SER A 91 4.75 6.08 -19.03
CA SER A 91 5.19 7.31 -18.36
C SER A 91 4.02 8.05 -17.69
N LEU A 92 4.31 8.86 -16.66
CA LEU A 92 3.32 9.78 -16.07
C LEU A 92 2.74 10.74 -17.11
N SER A 93 3.52 11.09 -18.14
CA SER A 93 3.05 11.93 -19.25
C SER A 93 2.02 11.20 -20.10
N ASP A 94 2.18 9.90 -20.36
CA ASP A 94 1.18 9.09 -21.07
C ASP A 94 -0.10 8.98 -20.24
N MET A 95 0.04 8.78 -18.93
CA MET A 95 -1.09 8.75 -18.01
C MET A 95 -1.85 10.08 -17.98
N ALA A 96 -1.14 11.22 -17.89
CA ALA A 96 -1.74 12.55 -17.92
C ALA A 96 -2.52 12.82 -19.22
N ARG A 97 -1.94 12.44 -20.39
CA ARG A 97 -2.61 12.56 -21.69
C ARG A 97 -3.86 11.69 -21.77
N ALA A 98 -3.77 10.43 -21.33
CA ALA A 98 -4.91 9.51 -21.33
C ALA A 98 -6.05 9.96 -20.39
N LEU A 99 -5.70 10.55 -19.25
CA LEU A 99 -6.64 11.12 -18.29
C LEU A 99 -7.17 12.50 -18.69
N GLU A 100 -6.66 13.09 -19.77
CA GLU A 100 -6.94 14.48 -20.18
C GLU A 100 -6.75 15.45 -19.01
N THR A 101 -5.65 15.29 -18.28
CA THR A 101 -5.34 16.06 -17.08
C THR A 101 -3.91 16.59 -17.10
N SER A 102 -3.57 17.46 -16.14
CA SER A 102 -2.22 17.97 -16.03
C SER A 102 -1.26 16.90 -15.49
N TRP A 103 0.02 17.03 -15.85
CA TRP A 103 1.06 16.13 -15.33
C TRP A 103 1.05 16.06 -13.79
N ALA A 104 0.92 17.21 -13.12
CA ALA A 104 0.85 17.27 -11.65
C ALA A 104 -0.42 16.62 -11.06
N ALA A 105 -1.53 16.58 -11.80
CA ALA A 105 -2.72 15.87 -11.37
C ALA A 105 -2.59 14.34 -11.56
N ALA A 106 -1.93 13.90 -12.64
CA ALA A 106 -1.61 12.50 -12.84
C ALA A 106 -0.60 11.98 -11.80
N GLN A 107 0.46 12.75 -11.53
CA GLN A 107 1.45 12.43 -10.49
C GLN A 107 0.80 12.26 -9.11
N ARG A 108 -0.15 13.14 -8.75
CA ARG A 108 -0.86 13.07 -7.47
C ARG A 108 -1.66 11.78 -7.28
N LEU A 109 -2.08 11.10 -8.35
CA LEU A 109 -2.79 9.82 -8.23
C LEU A 109 -1.90 8.70 -7.69
N GLU A 110 -0.57 8.85 -7.79
CA GLU A 110 0.42 7.93 -7.24
C GLU A 110 1.12 8.48 -5.99
N ASP A 111 0.65 9.60 -5.45
CA ASP A 111 1.16 10.14 -4.18
C ASP A 111 0.43 9.44 -3.01
N PRO A 112 1.15 8.78 -2.08
CA PRO A 112 0.53 8.05 -0.96
C PRO A 112 -0.24 8.95 0.01
N ARG A 113 0.04 10.27 0.00
CA ARG A 113 -0.63 11.28 0.84
C ARG A 113 -1.89 11.84 0.18
N HIS A 114 -2.10 11.54 -1.10
CA HIS A 114 -3.28 11.98 -1.82
C HIS A 114 -4.44 11.01 -1.60
N TRP A 115 -5.63 11.57 -1.33
CA TRP A 115 -6.88 10.82 -1.23
C TRP A 115 -7.69 11.00 -2.53
N PRO A 116 -7.47 10.17 -3.55
CA PRO A 116 -8.23 10.25 -4.80
C PRO A 116 -9.69 9.85 -4.56
N THR A 117 -10.60 10.54 -5.24
CA THR A 117 -12.02 10.15 -5.24
C THR A 117 -12.23 8.84 -6.00
N LEU A 118 -13.31 8.10 -5.68
CA LEU A 118 -13.69 6.88 -6.42
C LEU A 118 -13.84 7.13 -7.93
N LYS A 119 -14.32 8.32 -8.32
CA LYS A 119 -14.44 8.71 -9.73
C LYS A 119 -13.07 8.80 -10.42
N GLN A 120 -12.07 9.36 -9.74
CA GLN A 120 -10.71 9.44 -10.26
C GLN A 120 -10.08 8.05 -10.38
N LEU A 121 -10.24 7.22 -9.35
CA LEU A 121 -9.73 5.84 -9.33
C LEU A 121 -10.35 4.99 -10.44
N ASP A 122 -11.67 5.04 -10.63
CA ASP A 122 -12.35 4.29 -11.68
C ASP A 122 -11.91 4.74 -13.08
N ARG A 123 -11.76 6.06 -13.31
CA ARG A 123 -11.26 6.59 -14.59
C ARG A 123 -9.82 6.12 -14.85
N ALA A 124 -8.94 6.22 -13.86
CA ALA A 124 -7.55 5.79 -14.00
C ALA A 124 -7.44 4.28 -14.26
N ALA A 125 -8.17 3.46 -13.49
CA ALA A 125 -8.20 2.01 -13.68
C ALA A 125 -8.63 1.62 -15.09
N LYS A 126 -9.72 2.21 -15.62
CA LYS A 126 -10.21 1.95 -16.98
C LYS A 126 -9.17 2.24 -18.06
N LEU A 127 -8.47 3.38 -17.96
CA LEU A 127 -7.42 3.77 -18.90
C LEU A 127 -6.20 2.84 -18.86
N LEU A 128 -5.93 2.25 -17.69
CA LEU A 128 -4.89 1.25 -17.51
C LEU A 128 -5.34 -0.17 -17.90
N GLY A 129 -6.54 -0.32 -18.49
CA GLY A 129 -7.09 -1.62 -18.88
C GLY A 129 -7.50 -2.48 -17.68
N LYS A 130 -7.77 -1.86 -16.53
CA LYS A 130 -8.21 -2.49 -15.29
C LYS A 130 -9.64 -2.07 -14.97
N ARG A 131 -10.21 -2.66 -13.93
CA ARG A 131 -11.52 -2.31 -13.37
C ARG A 131 -11.37 -2.06 -11.88
N LEU A 132 -11.94 -0.97 -11.39
CA LEU A 132 -12.02 -0.72 -9.95
C LEU A 132 -13.03 -1.71 -9.34
N VAL A 133 -12.59 -2.45 -8.32
CA VAL A 133 -13.42 -3.35 -7.52
C VAL A 133 -13.15 -3.00 -6.06
N LEU A 134 -14.22 -2.75 -5.31
CA LEU A 134 -14.14 -2.52 -3.87
C LEU A 134 -14.53 -3.80 -3.14
N ALA A 135 -13.79 -4.13 -2.09
CA ALA A 135 -14.09 -5.22 -1.18
C ALA A 135 -13.92 -4.70 0.25
N LEU A 136 -14.65 -5.30 1.18
CA LEU A 136 -14.46 -5.15 2.62
C LEU A 136 -13.91 -6.49 3.13
N ASP A 137 -13.01 -6.42 4.09
CA ASP A 137 -12.47 -7.60 4.79
C ASP A 137 -13.03 -7.65 6.22
#